data_AF-X1QTM1-F1
#
_entry.id   AF-X1QTM1-F1
#
_cell.length_a   1.000
_cell.length_b   1.000
_cell.length_c   1.000
_cell.angle_alpha   90.00
_cell.angle_beta   90.00
_cell.angle_gamma   90.00
#
_symmetry.space_group_name_H-M   'P 1'
#
loop_
_entity.id
_entity.type
_entity.pdbx_description
1 polymer ?
#
loop_
_entity_poly.entity_id
_entity_poly.type
_entity_poly.pdbx_seq_one_letter_code
_entity_poly.pdbx_strand_id
1 'polypeptide(L)'
;ARAKIRDLAVPYPVKAFLLEDQESVARKAEKAEVPIVPVVDEQDKLRGIITIEDIIDVIREETTEDIYRSGGVGAETSLFESPVRSAGRRLPWLLVNLGTAFVAASVIGLFQNTIRSLVAVTIFLPIVAGLGGNA
;
A
#
# COMPACT_ATOMS: atom_id res chain seq x y z
N ALA A 1 -39.39 -30.15 -25.79
CA ALA A 1 -38.81 -29.00 -26.51
C ALA A 1 -37.40 -28.76 -25.97
N ARG A 2 -36.39 -28.51 -26.81
CA ARG A 2 -35.02 -28.21 -26.34
C ARG A 2 -35.00 -26.81 -25.72
N ALA A 3 -34.48 -26.67 -24.52
CA ALA A 3 -34.28 -25.37 -23.87
C ALA A 3 -33.29 -24.53 -24.70
N LYS A 4 -33.49 -23.21 -24.76
CA LYS A 4 -32.54 -22.32 -25.45
C LYS A 4 -31.46 -21.92 -24.44
N ILE A 5 -30.21 -21.75 -24.89
CA ILE A 5 -29.08 -21.38 -24.02
C ILE A 5 -29.32 -20.06 -23.28
N ARG A 6 -30.05 -19.11 -23.88
CA ARG A 6 -30.45 -17.86 -23.21
C ARG A 6 -31.28 -18.07 -21.94
N ASP A 7 -31.99 -19.20 -21.86
CA ASP A 7 -32.82 -19.57 -20.71
C ASP A 7 -31.96 -20.22 -19.60
N LEU A 8 -30.68 -20.52 -19.89
CA LEU A 8 -29.69 -21.10 -18.97
C LEU A 8 -28.53 -20.13 -18.64
N ALA A 9 -28.39 -19.03 -19.39
CA ALA A 9 -27.31 -18.08 -19.22
C ALA A 9 -27.51 -17.25 -17.96
N VAL A 10 -26.52 -17.27 -17.07
CA VAL A 10 -26.49 -16.43 -15.87
C VAL A 10 -25.50 -15.29 -16.12
N PRO A 11 -25.87 -14.03 -15.86
CA PRO A 11 -24.95 -12.91 -15.97
C PRO A 11 -23.79 -13.09 -14.99
N TYR A 12 -22.58 -12.78 -15.45
CA TYR A 12 -21.40 -12.87 -14.61
C TYR A 12 -21.47 -11.78 -13.52
N PRO A 13 -21.22 -12.10 -12.25
CA PRO A 13 -21.45 -11.17 -11.14
C PRO A 13 -20.45 -10.00 -11.11
N VAL A 14 -19.31 -10.14 -11.76
CA VAL A 14 -18.25 -9.14 -11.85
C VAL A 14 -17.84 -8.96 -13.31
N LYS A 15 -17.54 -7.72 -13.69
CA LYS A 15 -16.94 -7.34 -14.96
C LYS A 15 -15.88 -6.28 -14.71
N ALA A 16 -14.84 -6.28 -15.52
CA ALA A 16 -13.78 -5.27 -15.50
C ALA A 16 -13.89 -4.36 -16.73
N PHE A 17 -13.57 -3.08 -16.56
CA PHE A 17 -13.46 -2.14 -17.68
C PHE A 17 -12.00 -1.99 -18.11
N LEU A 18 -11.78 -1.63 -19.38
CA LEU A 18 -10.43 -1.50 -19.98
C LEU A 18 -9.50 -0.50 -19.27
N LEU A 19 -10.06 0.50 -18.58
CA LEU A 19 -9.32 1.55 -17.89
C LEU A 19 -9.42 1.43 -16.37
N GLU A 20 -9.97 0.33 -15.87
CA GLU A 20 -10.05 0.09 -14.44
C GLU A 20 -8.68 -0.33 -13.91
N ASP A 21 -8.37 0.12 -12.70
CA ASP A 21 -7.16 -0.28 -11.99
C ASP A 21 -7.17 -1.79 -11.65
N GLN A 22 -6.00 -2.42 -11.78
CA GLN A 22 -5.85 -3.86 -11.58
C GLN A 22 -6.20 -4.31 -10.15
N GLU A 23 -5.89 -3.50 -9.14
CA GLU A 23 -6.16 -3.79 -7.74
C GLU A 23 -7.67 -3.81 -7.49
N SER A 24 -8.39 -2.84 -8.06
CA SER A 24 -9.86 -2.77 -7.99
C SER A 24 -10.51 -4.02 -8.60
N VAL A 25 -10.03 -4.45 -9.77
CA VAL A 25 -10.54 -5.64 -10.45
C VAL A 25 -10.24 -6.90 -9.63
N ALA A 26 -9.02 -7.04 -9.10
CA ALA A 26 -8.61 -8.16 -8.27
C ALA A 26 -9.46 -8.25 -6.98
N ARG A 27 -9.68 -7.13 -6.28
CA ARG A 27 -10.53 -7.06 -5.08
C ARG A 27 -11.99 -7.43 -5.37
N LYS A 28 -12.54 -6.98 -6.51
CA LYS A 28 -13.90 -7.36 -6.93
C LYS A 28 -13.99 -8.87 -7.20
N ALA A 29 -12.98 -9.44 -7.85
CA ALA A 29 -12.93 -10.86 -8.18
C ALA A 29 -12.83 -11.73 -6.92
N GLU A 30 -11.94 -11.34 -5.99
CA GLU A 30 -11.76 -11.99 -4.68
C GLU A 30 -13.07 -11.97 -3.89
N LYS A 31 -13.71 -10.80 -3.78
CA LYS A 31 -14.98 -10.64 -3.04
C LYS A 31 -16.13 -11.46 -3.62
N ALA A 32 -16.14 -11.66 -4.93
CA ALA A 32 -17.18 -12.42 -5.62
C ALA A 32 -16.84 -13.91 -5.77
N GLU A 33 -15.65 -14.35 -5.32
CA GLU A 33 -15.15 -15.72 -5.42
C GLU A 33 -15.24 -16.30 -6.84
N VAL A 34 -14.93 -15.47 -7.86
CA VAL A 34 -15.02 -15.88 -9.26
C VAL A 34 -13.65 -16.29 -9.83
N PRO A 35 -13.58 -17.38 -10.62
CA PRO A 35 -12.31 -17.84 -11.19
C PRO A 35 -11.86 -17.06 -12.43
N ILE A 36 -12.76 -16.27 -13.04
CA ILE A 36 -12.51 -15.52 -14.25
C ILE A 36 -13.24 -14.18 -14.14
N VAL A 37 -12.70 -13.10 -14.69
CA VAL A 37 -13.41 -11.82 -14.83
C VAL A 37 -13.48 -11.43 -16.30
N PRO A 38 -14.69 -11.26 -16.88
CA PRO A 38 -14.84 -10.74 -18.22
C PRO A 38 -14.44 -9.26 -18.28
N VAL A 39 -13.63 -8.91 -19.28
CA VAL A 39 -13.25 -7.53 -19.58
C VAL A 39 -14.16 -7.00 -20.68
N VAL A 40 -14.83 -5.88 -20.42
CA VAL A 40 -15.76 -5.25 -21.35
C VAL A 40 -15.34 -3.82 -21.72
N ASP A 41 -15.77 -3.36 -22.89
CA ASP A 41 -15.69 -1.95 -23.25
C ASP A 41 -16.90 -1.14 -22.73
N GLU A 42 -16.92 0.16 -23.01
CA GLU A 42 -18.00 1.08 -22.60
C GLU A 42 -19.38 0.69 -23.16
N GLN A 43 -19.43 -0.18 -24.17
CA GLN A 43 -20.65 -0.65 -24.82
C GLN A 43 -21.07 -2.05 -24.31
N ASP A 44 -20.47 -2.51 -23.20
CA ASP A 44 -20.65 -3.84 -22.62
C ASP A 44 -20.27 -4.99 -23.58
N LYS A 45 -19.42 -4.72 -24.57
CA LYS A 45 -18.92 -5.78 -25.45
C LYS A 45 -17.71 -6.45 -24.82
N LEU A 46 -17.72 -7.78 -24.80
CA LEU A 46 -16.61 -8.58 -24.33
C LEU A 46 -15.36 -8.32 -25.18
N ARG A 47 -14.29 -7.90 -24.52
CA ARG A 47 -12.96 -7.69 -25.11
C ARG A 47 -11.95 -8.75 -24.71
N GLY A 48 -12.14 -9.38 -23.56
CA GLY A 48 -11.22 -10.40 -23.06
C GLY A 48 -11.69 -10.99 -21.74
N ILE A 49 -10.81 -11.76 -21.12
CA ILE A 49 -10.99 -12.34 -19.79
C ILE A 49 -9.69 -12.19 -18.99
N ILE A 50 -9.82 -12.08 -17.67
CA ILE A 50 -8.72 -12.15 -16.70
C ILE A 50 -8.91 -13.43 -15.90
N THR A 51 -7.86 -14.22 -15.71
CA THR A 51 -7.95 -15.49 -14.99
C THR A 51 -7.61 -15.34 -13.52
N ILE A 52 -7.95 -16.35 -12.71
CA ILE A 52 -7.59 -16.38 -11.29
C ILE A 52 -6.07 -16.37 -11.06
N GLU A 53 -5.28 -16.93 -11.97
CA GLU A 53 -3.81 -16.90 -11.89
C GLU A 53 -3.31 -15.45 -11.98
N ASP A 54 -3.82 -14.68 -12.96
CA ASP A 54 -3.49 -13.26 -13.10
C ASP A 54 -3.94 -12.44 -11.88
N ILE A 55 -5.13 -12.73 -11.33
CA ILE A 55 -5.63 -12.06 -10.13
C ILE A 55 -4.72 -12.31 -8.92
N ILE A 56 -4.27 -13.56 -8.74
CA ILE A 56 -3.36 -13.92 -7.64
C ILE A 56 -2.03 -13.17 -7.76
N ASP A 57 -1.51 -13.02 -8.99
CA ASP A 57 -0.28 -12.29 -9.22
C ASP A 57 -0.43 -10.80 -8.89
N VAL A 58 -1.53 -10.17 -9.31
CA VAL A 58 -1.85 -8.78 -8.93
C VAL A 58 -1.91 -8.61 -7.41
N ILE A 59 -2.62 -9.50 -6.69
CA ILE A 59 -2.73 -9.40 -5.21
C ILE A 59 -1.34 -9.45 -4.54
N ARG A 60 -0.42 -10.27 -5.06
CA ARG A 60 0.95 -10.38 -4.53
C ARG A 60 1.79 -9.14 -4.83
N GLU A 61 1.68 -8.60 -6.05
CA GLU A 61 2.37 -7.38 -6.44
C GLU A 61 1.91 -6.20 -5.59
N GLU A 62 0.60 -6.01 -5.42
CA GLU A 62 0.03 -4.93 -4.61
C GLU A 62 0.44 -5.04 -3.13
N THR A 63 0.42 -6.26 -2.57
CA THR A 63 0.90 -6.48 -1.19
C THR A 63 2.38 -6.11 -1.03
N THR A 64 3.18 -6.46 -2.03
CA THR A 64 4.62 -6.17 -2.03
C THR A 64 4.86 -4.67 -2.19
N GLU A 65 4.12 -4.02 -3.08
CA GLU A 65 4.17 -2.59 -3.28
C GLU A 65 3.76 -1.82 -2.01
N ASP A 66 2.69 -2.22 -1.32
CA ASP A 66 2.25 -1.59 -0.08
C ASP A 66 3.31 -1.69 1.03
N ILE A 67 4.00 -2.83 1.14
CA ILE A 67 5.14 -2.98 2.06
C ILE A 67 6.23 -1.97 1.71
N TYR A 68 6.60 -1.84 0.44
CA TYR A 68 7.61 -0.87 0.03
C TYR A 68 7.15 0.57 0.30
N ARG A 69 5.91 0.93 -0.06
CA ARG A 69 5.32 2.26 0.19
C ARG A 69 5.32 2.58 1.68
N SER A 70 4.99 1.62 2.55
CA SER A 70 5.02 1.80 4.01
C SER A 70 6.42 2.12 4.56
N GLY A 71 7.47 1.60 3.91
CA GLY A 71 8.86 1.92 4.20
C GLY A 71 9.37 3.23 3.58
N GLY A 72 8.51 3.99 2.89
CA GLY A 72 8.89 5.20 2.16
C GLY A 72 9.74 4.93 0.92
N VAL A 73 9.64 3.71 0.35
CA VAL A 73 10.38 3.29 -0.84
C VAL A 73 9.35 2.94 -1.92
N GLY A 74 9.37 3.54 -3.09
CA GLY A 74 8.42 3.12 -4.14
C GLY A 74 8.80 1.74 -4.70
N ALA A 75 7.81 0.90 -5.02
CA ALA A 75 7.98 -0.51 -5.45
C ALA A 75 8.98 -0.74 -6.60
N GLU A 76 9.19 0.28 -7.43
CA GLU A 76 10.18 0.31 -8.52
C GLU A 76 11.66 0.16 -8.08
N THR A 77 11.97 0.09 -6.77
CA THR A 77 13.34 -0.24 -6.31
C THR A 77 13.65 -1.69 -6.63
N SER A 78 14.08 -1.96 -7.86
CA SER A 78 14.80 -3.19 -8.16
C SER A 78 15.95 -3.34 -7.16
N LEU A 79 16.17 -4.53 -6.62
CA LEU A 79 17.30 -4.84 -5.73
C LEU A 79 18.68 -4.50 -6.35
N PHE A 80 18.71 -4.23 -7.66
CA PHE A 80 19.87 -3.83 -8.45
C PHE A 80 19.97 -2.30 -8.69
N GLU A 81 19.14 -1.49 -8.05
CA GLU A 81 19.17 -0.04 -8.20
C GLU A 81 20.43 0.57 -7.55
N SER A 82 21.08 1.53 -8.24
CA SER A 82 22.28 2.19 -7.74
C SER A 82 22.06 2.78 -6.33
N PRO A 83 23.02 2.63 -5.39
CA PRO A 83 22.92 3.19 -4.05
C PRO A 83 22.56 4.67 -4.01
N VAL A 84 23.03 5.44 -5.01
CA VAL A 84 22.76 6.88 -5.15
C VAL A 84 21.28 7.15 -5.47
N ARG A 85 20.66 6.34 -6.34
CA ARG A 85 19.26 6.49 -6.72
C ARG A 85 18.33 6.06 -5.58
N SER A 86 18.68 4.99 -4.86
CA SER A 86 17.97 4.56 -3.65
C SER A 86 18.03 5.61 -2.54
N ALA A 87 19.21 6.20 -2.30
CA ALA A 87 19.35 7.32 -1.36
C ALA A 87 18.46 8.51 -1.76
N GLY A 88 18.45 8.89 -3.05
CA GLY A 88 17.60 9.96 -3.57
C GLY A 88 16.10 9.80 -3.28
N ARG A 89 15.59 8.57 -3.34
CA ARG A 89 14.16 8.26 -3.07
C ARG A 89 13.82 8.33 -1.58
N ARG A 90 14.77 8.01 -0.70
CA ARG A 90 14.59 8.02 0.76
C ARG A 90 14.84 9.40 1.37
N LEU A 91 15.64 10.25 0.72
CA LEU A 91 16.03 11.57 1.22
C LEU A 91 14.83 12.46 1.61
N PRO A 92 13.76 12.59 0.82
CA PRO A 92 12.61 13.41 1.20
C PRO A 92 11.98 12.95 2.52
N TRP A 93 11.77 11.64 2.69
CA TRP A 93 11.22 11.08 3.92
C TRP A 93 12.17 11.26 5.11
N LEU A 94 13.47 11.05 4.92
CA LEU A 94 14.48 11.27 5.95
C LEU A 94 14.56 12.73 6.40
N LEU A 95 14.41 13.68 5.48
CA LEU A 95 14.39 15.11 5.81
C LEU A 95 13.17 15.50 6.64
N VAL A 96 12.00 14.91 6.35
CA VAL A 96 10.80 15.10 7.18
C VAL A 96 11.05 14.57 8.60
N ASN A 97 11.57 13.35 8.74
CA ASN A 97 11.91 12.78 10.05
C ASN A 97 12.99 13.57 10.80
N LEU A 98 13.96 14.11 10.08
CA LEU A 98 14.98 14.97 10.68
C LEU A 98 14.38 16.28 11.18
N GLY A 99 13.49 16.89 10.39
CA GLY A 99 12.77 18.11 10.76
C GLY A 99 11.92 17.90 12.02
N THR A 100 11.15 16.81 12.09
CA THR A 100 10.35 16.48 13.28
C THR A 100 11.22 16.18 14.49
N ALA A 101 12.38 15.54 14.31
CA ALA A 101 13.36 15.33 15.37
C ALA A 101 13.89 16.66 15.94
N PHE A 102 14.15 17.66 15.09
CA PHE A 102 14.55 19.01 15.56
C PHE A 102 13.43 19.71 16.34
N VAL A 103 12.18 19.56 15.91
CA VAL A 103 11.03 20.09 16.66
C VAL A 103 10.95 19.45 18.04
N ALA A 104 11.04 18.13 18.13
CA ALA A 104 11.04 17.41 19.39
C ALA A 104 12.20 17.83 20.32
N ALA A 105 13.42 17.95 19.76
CA ALA A 105 14.59 18.42 20.50
C ALA A 105 14.41 19.85 21.03
N SER A 106 13.76 20.72 20.24
CA SER A 106 13.45 22.10 20.64
C SER A 106 12.49 22.13 21.83
N VAL A 107 11.47 21.27 21.85
CA VAL A 107 10.54 21.13 22.98
C VAL A 107 11.28 20.67 24.24
N ILE A 108 12.17 19.68 24.13
CA ILE A 108 13.01 19.25 25.27
C ILE A 108 13.86 20.42 25.79
N GLY A 109 14.39 21.26 24.89
CA GLY A 109 15.12 22.47 25.21
C GLY A 109 14.36 23.43 26.14
N LEU A 110 13.04 23.57 25.97
CA LEU A 110 12.20 24.43 26.81
C LEU A 110 12.11 23.93 28.27
N PHE A 111 12.29 22.63 28.51
CA PHE A 111 12.22 22.00 29.83
C PHE A 111 13.59 21.74 30.47
N GLN A 112 14.67 22.33 29.95
CA GLN A 112 16.03 22.14 30.46
C GLN A 112 16.17 22.41 31.97
N ASN A 113 15.49 23.44 32.49
CA ASN A 113 15.53 23.77 33.91
C ASN A 113 14.86 22.69 34.77
N THR A 114 13.73 22.13 34.32
CA THR A 114 13.02 21.03 34.99
C THR A 114 13.85 19.74 34.97
N ILE A 115 14.47 19.43 33.84
CA ILE A 115 15.35 18.26 33.69
C ILE A 115 16.55 18.36 34.63
N ARG A 116 17.12 19.56 34.81
CA ARG A 116 18.22 19.78 35.74
C ARG A 116 17.82 19.51 37.21
N SER A 117 16.59 19.83 37.59
CA SER A 117 16.06 19.54 38.93
C SER A 117 15.70 18.06 39.14
N LEU A 118 15.39 17.33 38.06
CA LEU A 118 14.92 15.95 38.10
C LEU A 118 15.59 15.11 37.00
N VAL A 119 16.89 14.84 37.18
CA VAL A 119 17.71 14.07 36.22
C VAL A 119 17.18 12.65 35.99
N ALA A 120 16.40 12.09 36.93
CA ALA A 120 15.77 10.79 36.73
C ALA A 120 14.77 10.77 35.55
N VAL A 121 14.14 11.90 35.21
CA VAL A 121 13.14 11.98 34.12
C VAL A 121 13.77 11.70 32.76
N THR A 122 15.04 12.07 32.57
CA THR A 122 15.78 11.81 31.32
C THR A 122 15.94 10.32 31.01
N ILE A 123 15.91 9.44 32.03
CA ILE A 123 15.97 7.98 31.85
C ILE A 123 14.70 7.45 31.18
N PHE A 124 13.56 8.13 31.36
CA PHE A 124 12.28 7.74 30.79
C PHE A 124 12.06 8.24 29.35
N LEU A 125 12.82 9.23 28.88
CA LEU A 125 12.64 9.81 27.54
C LEU A 125 12.74 8.76 26.41
N PRO A 126 13.73 7.84 26.38
CA PRO A 126 13.80 6.82 25.33
C PRO A 126 12.64 5.83 25.38
N ILE A 127 12.13 5.51 26.58
CA ILE A 127 11.02 4.57 26.77
C ILE A 127 9.73 5.16 26.23
N VAL A 128 9.42 6.41 26.59
CA VAL A 128 8.22 7.12 26.11
C VAL A 128 8.30 7.37 24.60
N ALA A 129 9.45 7.78 24.09
CA ALA A 129 9.66 7.95 22.65
C ALA A 129 9.48 6.63 21.88
N GLY A 130 10.00 5.52 22.40
CA GLY A 130 9.85 4.19 21.79
C GLY A 130 8.42 3.65 21.82
N LEU A 131 7.69 3.89 22.91
CA LEU A 131 6.27 3.50 23.01
C LEU A 131 5.37 4.36 22.14
N GLY A 132 5.65 5.66 22.04
CA GLY A 132 4.87 6.58 21.20
C GLY A 132 5.15 6.44 19.70
N GLY A 133 6.32 5.94 19.30
CA GLY A 133 6.66 5.74 17.89
C GLY A 133 6.24 4.39 17.30
N ASN A 134 5.96 3.38 18.14
CA ASN A 134 5.57 2.03 17.71
C ASN A 134 4.08 1.72 17.87
N ALA A 135 3.32 2.61 18.52
CA ALA A 135 1.87 2.52 18.71
C ALA A 135 1.12 3.25 17.60
#